data_AF-S0EKE8-F1
#
_entry.id   AF-S0EKE8-F1
#
_cell.length_a   1.000
_cell.length_b   1.000
_cell.length_c   1.000
_cell.angle_alpha   90.00
_cell.angle_beta   90.00
_cell.angle_gamma   90.00
#
_symmetry.space_group_name_H-M   'P 1'
#
loop_
_entity.id
_entity.type
_entity.pdbx_description
1 polymer ?
#
loop_
_entity_poly.entity_id
_entity_poly.type
_entity_poly.pdbx_seq_one_letter_code
_entity_poly.pdbx_strand_id
1 'polypeptide(L)'
;MANNEASVSIPTNAARARWQIAIAEHTKCEGFRNRIRSFLLNLNTMMQSLQTNSRNAGPDTDLGGSMAALSQEMFIKTREMDRAVAELNDIHTEFDVRKPVVEAYLGLGSGSAAGTLPETVVALRYLESFEIGNASLKQMWDGLMACSRQAHMLSHVNRR
;
A
#
# COMPACT_ATOMS: atom_id res chain seq x y z
N MET A 1 15.18 34.87 -32.36
CA MET A 1 14.34 33.98 -31.52
C MET A 1 15.29 33.00 -30.85
N ALA A 2 15.56 33.18 -29.56
CA ALA A 2 16.49 32.33 -28.82
C ALA A 2 15.73 31.10 -28.30
N ASN A 3 16.26 29.92 -28.60
CA ASN A 3 15.76 28.64 -28.11
C ASN A 3 15.85 28.61 -26.58
N ASN A 4 14.70 28.60 -25.91
CA ASN A 4 14.62 28.13 -24.52
C ASN A 4 14.73 26.60 -24.56
N GLU A 5 15.95 26.09 -24.71
CA GLU A 5 16.30 24.78 -24.19
C GLU A 5 16.16 24.89 -22.67
N ALA A 6 15.04 24.41 -22.14
CA ALA A 6 14.88 24.20 -20.71
C ALA A 6 16.07 23.38 -20.24
N SER A 7 17.02 24.04 -19.58
CA SER A 7 18.26 23.42 -19.15
C SER A 7 17.92 22.26 -18.23
N VAL A 8 18.32 21.06 -18.65
CA VAL A 8 18.23 19.86 -17.81
C VAL A 8 19.11 20.12 -16.61
N SER A 9 18.49 20.39 -15.45
CA SER A 9 19.26 20.58 -14.23
C SER A 9 19.97 19.27 -13.89
N ILE A 10 21.26 19.38 -13.57
CA ILE A 10 22.07 18.24 -13.16
C ILE A 10 21.40 17.63 -11.91
N PRO A 11 21.17 16.31 -11.88
CA PRO A 11 20.54 15.65 -10.74
C PRO A 11 21.30 15.93 -9.45
N THR A 12 20.56 16.39 -8.44
CA THR A 12 21.13 16.74 -7.14
C THR A 12 21.37 15.49 -6.29
N ASN A 13 22.24 15.60 -5.28
CA ASN A 13 22.41 14.55 -4.28
C ASN A 13 21.10 14.20 -3.54
N ALA A 14 20.18 15.16 -3.41
CA ALA A 14 18.86 14.93 -2.85
C ALA A 14 17.99 14.03 -3.73
N ALA A 15 18.06 14.18 -5.06
CA ALA A 15 17.34 13.31 -5.99
C ALA A 15 17.85 11.86 -5.93
N ARG A 16 19.17 11.68 -5.82
CA ARG A 16 19.79 10.35 -5.63
C ARG A 16 19.39 9.71 -4.30
N ALA A 17 19.36 10.49 -3.21
CA ALA A 17 18.93 10.00 -1.91
C ALA A 17 17.45 9.56 -1.92
N ARG A 18 16.57 10.37 -2.52
CA ARG A 18 15.14 10.00 -2.71
C ARG A 18 14.99 8.71 -3.50
N TRP A 19 15.76 8.55 -4.57
CA TRP A 19 15.77 7.32 -5.36
C TRP A 19 16.17 6.08 -4.55
N GLN A 20 17.22 6.18 -3.74
CA GLN A 20 17.63 5.08 -2.86
C GLN A 20 16.55 4.70 -1.85
N ILE A 21 15.84 5.70 -1.31
CA ILE A 21 14.70 5.47 -0.41
C ILE A 21 13.56 4.76 -1.16
N ALA A 22 13.21 5.24 -2.36
CA ALA A 22 12.16 4.64 -3.18
C ALA A 22 12.45 3.17 -3.53
N ILE A 23 13.70 2.83 -3.89
CA ILE A 23 14.14 1.45 -4.13
C ILE A 23 14.00 0.58 -2.88
N ALA A 24 14.44 1.08 -1.72
CA ALA A 24 14.30 0.34 -0.47
C ALA A 24 12.82 0.11 -0.10
N GLU A 25 11.96 1.10 -0.34
CA GLU A 25 10.52 0.97 -0.11
C GLU A 25 9.83 0.04 -1.11
N HIS A 26 10.29 0.00 -2.37
CA HIS A 26 9.82 -0.94 -3.39
C HIS A 26 10.06 -2.40 -2.97
N THR A 27 11.29 -2.73 -2.56
CA THR A 27 11.61 -4.08 -2.05
C THR A 27 10.79 -4.45 -0.81
N LYS A 28 10.57 -3.51 0.12
CA LYS A 28 9.71 -3.75 1.29
C LYS A 28 8.25 -3.98 0.90
N CYS A 29 7.76 -3.23 -0.09
CA CYS A 29 6.41 -3.34 -0.61
C CYS A 29 6.17 -4.75 -1.19
N GLU A 30 7.12 -5.30 -1.94
CA GLU A 30 7.03 -6.68 -2.44
C GLU A 30 6.81 -7.70 -1.32
N GLY A 31 7.62 -7.65 -0.26
CA GLY A 31 7.47 -8.53 0.90
C GLY A 31 6.15 -8.30 1.65
N PHE A 32 5.70 -7.04 1.73
CA PHE A 32 4.45 -6.65 2.37
C PHE A 32 3.21 -7.12 1.60
N ARG A 33 3.20 -7.00 0.26
CA ARG A 33 2.11 -7.45 -0.63
C ARG A 33 1.78 -8.93 -0.42
N ASN A 34 2.80 -9.77 -0.31
CA ASN A 34 2.62 -11.21 -0.06
C ASN A 34 1.98 -11.48 1.31
N ARG A 35 2.36 -10.73 2.35
CA ARG A 35 1.80 -10.88 3.71
C ARG A 35 0.36 -10.37 3.81
N ILE A 36 0.05 -9.26 3.12
CA ILE A 36 -1.30 -8.70 3.08
C ILE A 36 -2.30 -9.73 2.59
N ARG A 37 -2.02 -10.44 1.49
CA ARG A 37 -2.99 -11.37 0.91
C ARG A 37 -3.40 -12.47 1.89
N SER A 38 -2.44 -13.07 2.59
CA SER A 38 -2.73 -14.06 3.63
C SER A 38 -3.49 -13.47 4.81
N PHE A 39 -3.15 -12.24 5.20
CA PHE A 39 -3.83 -11.55 6.30
C PHE A 39 -5.29 -11.22 5.96
N LEU A 40 -5.57 -10.69 4.77
CA LEU A 40 -6.93 -10.38 4.31
C LEU A 40 -7.80 -11.64 4.23
N LEU A 41 -7.22 -12.77 3.82
CA LEU A 41 -7.90 -14.07 3.87
C LEU A 41 -8.31 -14.43 5.32
N ASN A 42 -7.40 -14.27 6.27
CA ASN A 42 -7.67 -14.56 7.68
C ASN A 42 -8.72 -13.60 8.28
N LEU A 43 -8.72 -12.33 7.86
CA LEU A 43 -9.74 -11.37 8.27
C LEU A 43 -11.14 -11.79 7.79
N ASN A 44 -11.26 -12.34 6.58
CA ASN A 44 -12.54 -12.87 6.09
C ASN A 44 -13.09 -13.97 7.01
N THR A 45 -12.24 -14.92 7.42
CA THR A 45 -12.64 -15.96 8.39
C THR A 45 -13.05 -15.36 9.74
N MET A 46 -12.33 -14.34 10.21
CA MET A 46 -12.62 -13.65 11.47
C MET A 46 -13.95 -12.88 11.41
N MET A 47 -14.23 -12.18 10.31
CA MET A 47 -15.51 -11.51 10.07
C MET A 47 -16.68 -12.49 10.09
N GLN A 48 -16.56 -13.62 9.38
CA GLN A 48 -17.58 -14.67 9.39
C GLN A 48 -17.82 -15.23 10.81
N SER A 49 -16.74 -15.36 11.59
CA SER A 49 -16.83 -15.80 12.99
C SER A 49 -17.55 -14.77 13.85
N LEU A 50 -17.26 -13.48 13.70
CA LEU A 50 -17.96 -12.40 14.41
C LEU A 50 -19.44 -12.35 14.05
N GLN A 51 -19.81 -12.51 12.79
CA GLN A 51 -21.22 -12.56 12.36
C GLN A 51 -21.96 -13.75 12.97
N THR A 52 -21.32 -14.92 13.00
CA THR A 52 -21.89 -16.11 13.64
C THR A 52 -22.06 -15.91 15.15
N ASN A 53 -21.03 -15.40 15.83
CA ASN A 53 -21.08 -15.13 17.27
C ASN A 53 -22.11 -14.05 17.63
N SER A 54 -22.24 -13.02 16.80
CA SER A 54 -23.27 -11.99 16.94
C SER A 54 -24.68 -12.59 16.93
N ARG A 55 -24.96 -13.46 15.96
CA ARG A 55 -26.26 -14.17 15.88
C ARG A 55 -26.51 -15.05 17.10
N ASN A 56 -25.48 -15.75 17.58
CA ASN A 56 -25.59 -16.62 18.75
C ASN A 56 -25.81 -15.86 20.06
N ALA A 57 -25.13 -14.71 20.22
CA ALA A 57 -25.31 -13.84 21.39
C ALA A 57 -26.65 -13.09 21.37
N GLY A 58 -27.27 -12.97 20.20
CA GLY A 58 -28.43 -12.12 19.96
C GLY A 58 -27.98 -10.75 19.43
N PRO A 59 -28.32 -10.38 18.18
CA PRO A 59 -27.82 -9.16 17.55
C PRO A 59 -28.29 -7.86 18.24
N ASP A 60 -29.38 -7.92 18.99
CA ASP A 60 -29.93 -6.79 19.76
C ASP A 60 -29.26 -6.62 21.15
N THR A 61 -28.35 -7.53 21.52
CA THR A 61 -27.55 -7.37 22.74
C THR A 61 -26.35 -6.46 22.46
N ASP A 62 -25.85 -5.77 23.49
CA ASP A 62 -24.63 -4.94 23.34
C ASP A 62 -23.45 -5.73 22.76
N LEU A 63 -23.29 -6.99 23.17
CA LEU A 63 -22.24 -7.87 22.69
C LEU A 63 -22.46 -8.27 21.23
N GLY A 64 -23.67 -8.73 20.89
CA GLY A 64 -24.01 -9.15 19.54
C GLY A 64 -23.97 -8.00 18.54
N GLY A 65 -24.49 -6.84 18.92
CA GLY A 65 -24.41 -5.60 18.14
C GLY A 65 -22.97 -5.14 17.91
N SER A 66 -22.12 -5.18 18.95
CA SER A 66 -20.70 -4.85 18.83
C SER A 66 -19.95 -5.77 17.87
N MET A 67 -20.23 -7.08 17.90
CA MET A 67 -19.63 -8.04 16.97
C MET A 67 -20.09 -7.81 15.53
N ALA A 68 -21.37 -7.49 15.31
CA ALA A 68 -21.89 -7.16 13.98
C ALA A 68 -21.28 -5.87 13.42
N ALA A 69 -21.23 -4.82 14.24
CA ALA A 69 -20.62 -3.55 13.85
C ALA A 69 -19.14 -3.72 13.49
N LEU A 70 -18.37 -4.44 14.32
CA LEU A 70 -16.96 -4.70 14.05
C LEU A 70 -16.77 -5.53 12.77
N SER A 71 -17.60 -6.55 12.53
CA SER A 71 -17.54 -7.30 11.27
C SER A 71 -17.79 -6.41 10.05
N GLN A 72 -18.73 -5.46 10.13
CA GLN A 72 -19.02 -4.56 9.03
C GLN A 72 -17.88 -3.57 8.80
N GLU A 73 -17.28 -3.04 9.88
CA GLU A 73 -16.11 -2.17 9.79
C GLU A 73 -14.92 -2.89 9.15
N MET A 74 -14.63 -4.13 9.60
CA MET A 74 -13.60 -4.98 9.00
C MET A 74 -13.86 -5.22 7.52
N PHE A 75 -15.12 -5.42 7.10
CA PHE A 75 -15.47 -5.67 5.71
C PHE A 75 -15.17 -4.46 4.82
N ILE A 76 -15.58 -3.27 5.26
CA ILE A 76 -15.32 -2.02 4.54
C ILE A 76 -13.81 -1.80 4.39
N LYS A 77 -13.06 -1.87 5.50
CA LYS A 77 -11.61 -1.66 5.49
C LYS A 77 -10.86 -2.71 4.67
N THR A 78 -11.30 -3.97 4.68
CA THR A 78 -10.71 -5.04 3.88
C THR A 78 -10.88 -4.74 2.39
N ARG A 79 -12.07 -4.28 1.97
CA ARG A 79 -12.33 -3.91 0.56
C ARG A 79 -11.55 -2.68 0.11
N GLU A 80 -11.42 -1.68 0.98
CA GLU A 80 -10.59 -0.50 0.71
C GLU A 80 -9.13 -0.89 0.53
N MET A 81 -8.61 -1.76 1.41
CA MET A 81 -7.27 -2.31 1.32
C MET A 81 -7.05 -3.14 0.05
N ASP A 82 -8.00 -4.01 -0.33
CA ASP A 82 -7.92 -4.78 -1.57
C ASP A 82 -7.80 -3.88 -2.81
N ARG A 83 -8.60 -2.80 -2.88
CA ARG A 83 -8.52 -1.82 -3.97
C ARG A 83 -7.18 -1.10 -3.98
N ALA A 84 -6.74 -0.58 -2.83
CA ALA A 84 -5.48 0.16 -2.74
C ALA A 84 -4.27 -0.74 -3.06
N VAL A 85 -4.31 -2.02 -2.69
CA VAL A 85 -3.28 -2.99 -3.05
C VAL A 85 -3.26 -3.24 -4.55
N ALA A 86 -4.42 -3.34 -5.21
CA ALA A 86 -4.49 -3.47 -6.66
C ALA A 86 -3.88 -2.25 -7.37
N GLU A 87 -4.25 -1.03 -6.96
CA GLU A 87 -3.69 0.21 -7.52
C GLU A 87 -2.16 0.31 -7.31
N LEU A 88 -1.67 -0.05 -6.12
CA LEU A 88 -0.23 -0.03 -5.86
C LEU A 88 0.51 -1.11 -6.66
N ASN A 89 -0.10 -2.26 -6.95
CA ASN A 89 0.52 -3.30 -7.78
C ASN A 89 0.79 -2.80 -9.20
N ASP A 90 -0.12 -2.01 -9.76
CA ASP A 90 0.03 -1.44 -11.09
C ASP A 90 1.20 -0.44 -11.10
N ILE A 91 1.24 0.45 -10.11
CA ILE A 91 2.35 1.42 -9.91
C ILE A 91 3.68 0.69 -9.68
N HIS A 92 3.69 -0.37 -8.87
CA HIS A 92 4.89 -1.16 -8.58
C HIS A 92 5.42 -1.87 -9.82
N THR A 93 4.55 -2.39 -10.68
CA THR A 93 4.95 -3.04 -11.94
C THR A 93 5.57 -2.01 -12.88
N GLU A 94 4.96 -0.82 -12.95
CA GLU A 94 5.46 0.27 -13.78
C GLU A 94 6.79 0.85 -13.26
N PHE A 95 7.02 0.80 -11.94
CA PHE A 95 8.30 1.17 -11.32
C PHE A 95 9.46 0.37 -11.93
N ASP A 96 9.32 -0.95 -12.06
CA ASP A 96 10.38 -1.82 -12.59
C ASP A 96 10.70 -1.51 -14.05
N VAL A 97 9.68 -1.18 -14.85
CA VAL A 97 9.83 -0.77 -16.25
C VAL A 97 10.58 0.56 -16.36
N ARG A 98 10.27 1.52 -15.48
CA ARG A 98 10.81 2.89 -15.54
C ARG A 98 12.13 3.07 -14.81
N LYS A 99 12.50 2.10 -13.97
CA LYS A 99 13.74 2.10 -13.18
C LYS A 99 15.00 2.45 -13.99
N PRO A 100 15.27 1.84 -15.17
CA PRO A 100 16.49 2.14 -15.92
C PRO A 100 16.55 3.60 -16.40
N VAL A 101 15.41 4.20 -16.74
CA VAL A 101 15.32 5.60 -17.19
C VAL A 101 15.67 6.55 -16.06
N VAL A 102 15.17 6.28 -14.85
CA VAL A 102 15.48 7.12 -13.67
C VAL A 102 16.94 6.95 -13.26
N GLU A 103 17.46 5.73 -13.24
CA GLU A 103 18.87 5.48 -12.89
C GLU A 103 19.83 6.16 -13.87
N ALA A 104 19.51 6.14 -15.16
CA ALA A 104 20.26 6.86 -16.17
C ALA A 104 20.17 8.38 -15.99
N TYR A 105 18.98 8.94 -15.73
CA TYR A 105 18.82 10.36 -15.42
C TYR A 105 19.65 10.77 -14.22
N LEU A 106 19.66 9.98 -13.14
CA LEU A 106 20.39 10.27 -11.91
C LEU A 106 21.91 10.02 -11.99
N GLY A 107 22.39 9.43 -13.08
CA GLY A 107 23.78 9.03 -13.26
C GLY A 107 24.20 7.89 -12.32
N LEU A 108 23.27 6.98 -12.01
CA LEU A 108 23.46 5.87 -11.08
C LEU A 108 23.72 4.51 -11.78
N GLY A 109 23.80 4.47 -13.11
CA GLY A 109 24.00 3.23 -13.90
C GLY A 109 25.09 3.34 -14.98
N SER A 110 25.56 2.19 -15.47
CA SER A 110 26.48 2.10 -16.62
C SER A 110 25.72 2.43 -17.90
N GLY A 111 26.07 3.55 -18.55
CA GLY A 111 25.21 4.27 -19.49
C GLY A 111 24.64 3.45 -20.65
N SER A 112 23.35 3.69 -20.95
CA SER A 112 22.79 3.77 -22.31
C SER A 112 21.30 4.15 -22.32
N ALA A 113 20.57 4.01 -21.21
CA ALA A 113 19.14 4.30 -21.14
C ALA A 113 18.83 5.80 -20.88
N ALA A 114 19.37 6.72 -21.68
CA ALA A 114 18.96 8.12 -21.60
C ALA A 114 17.53 8.24 -22.14
N GLY A 115 16.53 8.20 -21.26
CA GLY A 115 15.16 8.58 -21.63
C GLY A 115 15.13 10.05 -22.05
N THR A 116 14.17 10.42 -22.90
CA THR A 116 13.91 11.83 -23.17
C THR A 116 13.40 12.51 -21.90
N LEU A 117 13.45 13.84 -21.89
CA LEU A 117 12.97 14.65 -20.78
C LEU A 117 11.50 14.33 -20.41
N PRO A 118 10.57 14.16 -21.36
CA PRO A 118 9.24 13.59 -21.11
C PRO A 118 9.24 12.26 -20.35
N GLU A 119 9.99 11.24 -20.78
CA GLU A 119 9.97 9.94 -20.10
C GLU A 119 10.52 10.02 -18.68
N THR A 120 11.53 10.86 -18.46
CA THR A 120 12.09 11.13 -17.14
C THR A 120 11.05 11.76 -16.21
N VAL A 121 10.31 12.76 -16.68
CA VAL A 121 9.25 13.41 -15.89
C VAL A 121 8.15 12.41 -15.52
N VAL A 122 7.73 11.57 -16.47
CA VAL A 122 6.72 10.53 -16.18
C VAL A 122 7.26 9.54 -15.14
N ALA A 123 8.51 9.10 -15.27
CA ALA A 123 9.12 8.20 -14.31
C ALA A 123 9.21 8.77 -12.89
N LEU A 124 9.55 10.05 -12.75
CA LEU A 124 9.56 10.74 -11.45
C LEU A 124 8.16 10.83 -10.83
N ARG A 125 7.12 11.06 -11.61
CA ARG A 125 5.72 11.07 -11.13
C ARG A 125 5.27 9.70 -10.63
N TYR A 126 5.72 8.62 -11.27
CA TYR A 126 5.42 7.26 -10.81
C TYR A 126 6.06 6.97 -9.44
N LEU A 127 7.26 7.51 -9.18
CA LEU A 127 7.90 7.38 -7.86
C LEU A 127 7.11 8.10 -6.78
N GLU A 128 6.71 9.34 -7.03
CA GLU A 128 5.87 10.10 -6.09
C GLU A 128 4.54 9.36 -5.82
N SER A 129 3.91 8.84 -6.87
CA SER A 129 2.68 8.04 -6.75
C SER A 129 2.90 6.76 -5.92
N PHE A 130 4.04 6.10 -6.10
CA PHE A 130 4.41 4.91 -5.31
C PHE A 130 4.61 5.26 -3.83
N GLU A 131 5.33 6.34 -3.52
CA GLU A 131 5.56 6.80 -2.15
C GLU A 131 4.23 7.10 -1.42
N ILE A 132 3.35 7.86 -2.08
CA ILE A 132 2.02 8.20 -1.56
C ILE A 132 1.18 6.93 -1.34
N GLY A 133 1.08 6.07 -2.36
CA GLY A 133 0.29 4.83 -2.27
C GLY A 133 0.79 3.88 -1.19
N ASN A 134 2.11 3.72 -1.04
CA ASN A 134 2.71 2.90 0.01
C ASN A 134 2.44 3.47 1.41
N ALA A 135 2.49 4.79 1.59
CA ALA A 135 2.15 5.43 2.87
C ALA A 135 0.66 5.21 3.22
N SER A 136 -0.24 5.36 2.25
CA SER A 136 -1.67 5.08 2.44
C SER A 136 -1.93 3.62 2.82
N LEU A 137 -1.26 2.65 2.19
CA LEU A 137 -1.41 1.24 2.56
C LEU A 137 -0.97 0.94 3.99
N LYS A 138 0.11 1.58 4.46
CA LYS A 138 0.57 1.41 5.86
C LYS A 138 -0.49 1.90 6.85
N GLN A 139 -1.15 3.02 6.57
CA GLN A 139 -2.25 3.53 7.43
C GLN A 139 -3.46 2.59 7.41
N MET A 140 -3.84 2.07 6.25
CA MET A 140 -4.94 1.10 6.13
C MET A 140 -4.62 -0.19 6.89
N TRP A 141 -3.37 -0.65 6.82
CA TRP A 141 -2.88 -1.81 7.56
C TRP A 141 -3.02 -1.63 9.07
N ASP A 142 -2.61 -0.48 9.61
CA ASP A 142 -2.73 -0.20 11.04
C ASP A 142 -4.19 -0.23 11.51
N GLY A 143 -5.11 0.29 10.70
CA GLY A 143 -6.55 0.22 10.95
C GLY A 143 -7.08 -1.21 10.98
N LEU A 144 -6.70 -2.05 10.02
CA LEU A 144 -7.09 -3.46 10.00
C LEU A 144 -6.50 -4.25 11.18
N MET A 145 -5.25 -3.96 11.58
CA MET A 145 -4.63 -4.56 12.74
C MET A 145 -5.36 -4.18 14.04
N ALA A 146 -5.88 -2.95 14.14
CA ALA A 146 -6.73 -2.55 15.26
C ALA A 146 -8.03 -3.37 15.30
N CYS A 147 -8.74 -3.50 14.18
CA CYS A 147 -9.95 -4.32 14.11
C CYS A 147 -9.69 -5.79 14.45
N SER A 148 -8.58 -6.37 13.96
CA SER A 148 -8.17 -7.74 14.27
C SER A 148 -7.96 -7.94 15.78
N ARG A 149 -7.26 -7.01 16.45
CA ARG A 149 -7.08 -7.05 17.92
C ARG A 149 -8.41 -6.98 18.66
N GLN A 150 -9.31 -6.09 18.24
CA GLN A 150 -10.64 -5.96 18.84
C GLN A 150 -11.49 -7.22 18.66
N ALA A 151 -11.43 -7.83 17.49
CA ALA A 151 -12.14 -9.07 17.19
C ALA A 151 -11.65 -10.23 18.07
N HIS A 152 -10.34 -10.33 18.29
CA HIS A 152 -9.77 -11.30 19.24
C HIS A 152 -10.31 -11.08 20.64
N MET A 153 -10.34 -9.84 21.15
CA MET A 153 -10.89 -9.54 22.48
C MET A 153 -12.35 -10.00 22.62
N LEU A 154 -13.22 -9.65 21.66
CA LEU A 154 -14.63 -10.04 21.68
C LEU A 154 -14.83 -11.56 21.59
N SER A 155 -13.97 -12.25 20.85
CA SER A 155 -14.01 -13.71 20.70
C SER A 155 -13.64 -14.45 21.99
N HIS A 156 -12.83 -13.85 22.86
CA HIS A 156 -12.44 -14.43 24.15
C HIS A 156 -13.46 -14.22 25.27
N VAL A 157 -14.33 -13.21 25.15
CA VAL A 157 -15.41 -12.95 26.12
C VAL A 157 -16.46 -14.07 26.09
N ASN A 158 -16.72 -14.69 24.93
CA ASN A 158 -17.67 -15.80 24.77
C ASN A 158 -17.17 -17.17 25.29
N ARG A 159 -15.95 -17.27 25.83
CA ARG A 159 -15.36 -18.54 26.32
C ARG A 159 -15.36 -18.70 27.84
N ARG A 160 -15.96 -17.76 28.58
CA ARG A 160 -16.13 -17.82 30.04
C ARG A 160 -17.61 -18.01 30.36
#